data_AF-C3MT67-F1
#
_entry.id   AF-C3MT67-F1
#
_cell.length_a   1.000
_cell.length_b   1.000
_cell.length_c   1.000
_cell.angle_alpha   90.00
_cell.angle_beta   90.00
_cell.angle_gamma   90.00
#
_symmetry.space_group_name_H-M   'P 1'
#
loop_
_entity.id
_entity.type
_entity.pdbx_description
1 polymer ?
#
loop_
_entity_poly.entity_id
_entity_poly.type
_entity_poly.pdbx_seq_one_letter_code
_entity_poly.pdbx_strand_id
1 'polypeptide(L)'
;MVVLKQSRKLLITIKVLKPITLLYNMILSLIKNENTTFKPLILPIVLLAISVNPYTESLEFHYPAIYMISHYLVYFSGIFVGYKYFKGDEISLALGLIPPILWHLPYFFALGAAFATYRVILEITLLVGGILAGSSIKYVKFYLKVTLFALWMLGDSALAIIFIVSSPIYSNVAYNFSPYSPSSLPIAGVAMFIAMNVFLGYVIAKYIKGIVG
;
A
#
# COMPACT_ATOMS: atom_id res chain seq x y z
N MET A 1 24.46 14.41 35.09
CA MET A 1 23.47 14.85 34.08
C MET A 1 23.97 14.80 32.62
N VAL A 2 25.28 14.74 32.35
CA VAL A 2 25.86 14.71 30.98
C VAL A 2 25.79 13.31 30.32
N VAL A 3 26.00 12.24 31.10
CA VAL A 3 26.00 10.84 30.61
C VAL A 3 24.62 10.39 30.05
N LEU A 4 23.52 10.90 30.60
CA LEU A 4 22.15 10.62 30.14
C LEU A 4 21.80 11.29 28.79
N LYS A 5 22.42 12.43 28.46
CA LYS A 5 22.21 13.10 27.16
C LYS A 5 22.96 12.38 26.02
N GLN A 6 24.14 11.85 26.30
CA GLN A 6 24.98 11.17 25.30
C GLN A 6 24.43 9.79 24.95
N SER A 7 23.92 9.05 25.93
CA SER A 7 23.23 7.77 25.73
C SER A 7 21.90 7.94 24.97
N ARG A 8 21.13 9.02 25.21
CA ARG A 8 19.95 9.35 24.38
C ARG A 8 20.32 9.69 22.93
N LYS A 9 21.36 10.51 22.70
CA LYS A 9 21.84 10.81 21.34
C LYS A 9 22.28 9.54 20.60
N LEU A 10 23.01 8.64 21.27
CA LEU A 10 23.45 7.37 20.68
C LEU A 10 22.26 6.45 20.34
N LEU A 11 21.27 6.34 21.23
CA LEU A 11 20.04 5.57 20.97
C LEU A 11 19.21 6.13 19.81
N ILE A 12 19.15 7.46 19.68
CA ILE A 12 18.45 8.13 18.58
C ILE A 12 19.20 7.86 17.26
N THR A 13 20.52 8.00 17.25
CA THR A 13 21.36 7.72 16.08
C THR A 13 21.25 6.25 15.63
N ILE A 14 21.22 5.30 16.56
CA ILE A 14 21.01 3.86 16.24
C ILE A 14 19.61 3.60 15.68
N LYS A 15 18.56 4.25 16.21
CA LYS A 15 17.19 4.11 15.69
C LYS A 15 17.01 4.70 14.29
N VAL A 16 17.73 5.78 13.97
CA VAL A 16 17.67 6.46 12.66
C VAL A 16 18.53 5.77 11.60
N LEU A 17 19.67 5.18 11.99
CA LEU A 17 20.56 4.45 11.07
C LEU A 17 20.06 3.04 10.73
N LYS A 18 19.26 2.42 11.60
CA LYS A 18 18.66 1.09 11.36
C LYS A 18 17.88 1.00 10.03
N PRO A 19 16.95 1.92 9.71
CA PRO A 19 16.25 1.89 8.43
C PRO A 19 17.18 1.99 7.21
N ILE A 20 18.24 2.81 7.29
CA ILE A 20 19.21 3.02 6.21
C ILE A 20 20.07 1.76 6.01
N THR A 21 20.53 1.16 7.10
CA THR A 21 21.26 -0.12 7.05
C THR A 21 20.37 -1.26 6.57
N LEU A 22 19.06 -1.22 6.85
CA LEU A 22 18.11 -2.18 6.33
C LEU A 22 17.91 -2.06 4.82
N LEU A 23 17.77 -0.82 4.32
CA LEU A 23 17.68 -0.53 2.88
C LEU A 23 18.96 -0.98 2.14
N TYR A 24 20.12 -0.70 2.72
CA TYR A 24 21.42 -1.14 2.19
C TYR A 24 21.54 -2.67 2.15
N ASN A 25 21.16 -3.36 3.23
CA ASN A 25 21.16 -4.83 3.30
C ASN A 25 20.14 -5.45 2.33
N MET A 26 19.00 -4.79 2.09
CA MET A 26 18.05 -5.17 1.03
C MET A 26 18.73 -5.17 -0.34
N ILE A 27 19.41 -4.08 -0.69
CA ILE A 27 20.09 -3.92 -2.00
C ILE A 27 21.18 -4.98 -2.16
N LEU A 28 21.99 -5.23 -1.13
CA LEU A 28 23.03 -6.26 -1.16
C LEU A 28 22.46 -7.68 -1.31
N SER A 29 21.29 -7.97 -0.72
CA SER A 29 20.64 -9.28 -0.85
C SER A 29 20.16 -9.58 -2.26
N LEU A 30 19.82 -8.55 -3.04
CA LEU A 30 19.45 -8.68 -4.46
C LEU A 30 20.67 -9.02 -5.33
N ILE A 31 21.82 -8.41 -5.03
CA ILE A 31 23.05 -8.60 -5.79
C ILE A 31 23.64 -10.00 -5.55
N LYS A 32 23.46 -10.56 -4.35
CA LYS A 32 24.15 -11.79 -3.92
C LYS A 32 23.44 -13.10 -4.30
N ASN A 33 22.27 -13.05 -4.95
CA ASN A 33 21.45 -14.24 -5.17
C ASN A 33 21.37 -14.62 -6.66
N GLU A 34 22.35 -15.41 -7.13
CA GLU A 34 22.52 -15.85 -8.52
C GLU A 34 21.41 -16.81 -9.04
N ASN A 35 20.45 -17.20 -8.18
CA ASN A 35 19.32 -18.09 -8.53
C ASN A 35 17.96 -17.37 -8.53
N THR A 36 17.92 -16.07 -8.86
CA THR A 36 16.67 -15.30 -8.92
C THR A 36 15.88 -15.63 -10.19
N THR A 37 14.92 -16.55 -10.08
CA THR A 37 13.95 -16.77 -11.16
C THR A 37 13.06 -15.53 -11.33
N PHE A 38 12.87 -15.07 -12.58
CA PHE A 38 12.04 -13.91 -12.93
C PHE A 38 10.53 -14.21 -12.97
N LYS A 39 10.12 -15.50 -13.00
CA LYS A 39 8.71 -15.92 -13.03
C LYS A 39 7.82 -15.24 -11.97
N PRO A 40 8.25 -15.06 -10.71
CA PRO A 40 7.46 -14.37 -9.68
C PRO A 40 7.22 -12.88 -9.95
N LEU A 41 7.97 -12.24 -10.87
CA LEU A 41 7.79 -10.84 -11.25
C LEU A 41 6.72 -10.64 -12.33
N ILE A 42 6.26 -11.71 -13.01
CA ILE A 42 5.23 -11.60 -14.06
C ILE A 42 3.97 -10.92 -13.51
N LEU A 43 3.47 -11.38 -12.35
CA LEU A 43 2.28 -10.81 -11.75
C LEU A 43 2.48 -9.32 -11.37
N PRO A 44 3.49 -8.93 -10.57
CA PRO A 44 3.78 -7.51 -10.31
C PRO A 44 3.92 -6.66 -11.57
N ILE A 45 4.61 -7.15 -12.61
CA ILE A 45 4.79 -6.41 -13.86
C ILE A 45 3.44 -6.20 -14.55
N VAL A 46 2.59 -7.22 -14.63
CA VAL A 46 1.26 -7.10 -15.23
C VAL A 46 0.39 -6.12 -14.45
N LEU A 47 0.38 -6.21 -13.11
CA LEU A 47 -0.38 -5.29 -12.26
C LEU A 47 0.10 -3.84 -12.43
N LEU A 48 1.42 -3.61 -12.45
CA LEU A 48 1.99 -2.28 -12.69
C LEU A 48 1.71 -1.79 -14.12
N ALA A 49 1.82 -2.65 -15.13
CA ALA A 49 1.52 -2.26 -16.51
C ALA A 49 0.06 -1.84 -16.69
N ILE A 50 -0.87 -2.49 -15.98
CA ILE A 50 -2.29 -2.12 -15.97
C ILE A 50 -2.54 -0.80 -15.23
N SER A 51 -1.78 -0.51 -14.18
CA SER A 51 -2.04 0.65 -13.30
C SER A 51 -1.28 1.90 -13.71
N VAL A 52 -0.03 1.74 -14.12
CA VAL A 52 0.93 2.81 -14.43
C VAL A 52 1.13 2.83 -15.94
N ASN A 53 0.14 3.37 -16.63
CA ASN A 53 0.22 3.64 -18.06
C ASN A 53 -0.58 4.91 -18.41
N PRO A 54 -0.25 5.60 -19.52
CA PRO A 54 -0.87 6.88 -19.86
C PRO A 54 -2.40 6.82 -19.99
N TYR A 55 -2.93 5.69 -20.45
CA TYR A 55 -4.38 5.51 -20.58
C TYR A 55 -5.05 5.46 -19.20
N THR A 56 -4.53 4.65 -18.29
CA THR A 56 -5.09 4.50 -16.94
C THR A 56 -4.93 5.78 -16.14
N GLU A 57 -3.75 6.40 -16.16
CA GLU A 57 -3.51 7.69 -15.53
C GLU A 57 -4.51 8.76 -15.99
N SER A 58 -4.81 8.83 -17.30
CA SER A 58 -5.80 9.79 -17.82
C SER A 58 -7.22 9.57 -17.28
N LEU A 59 -7.59 8.30 -17.05
CA LEU A 59 -8.89 7.93 -16.50
C LEU A 59 -8.96 8.19 -15.00
N GLU A 60 -7.86 8.03 -14.27
CA GLU A 60 -7.81 8.26 -12.83
C GLU A 60 -8.17 9.70 -12.46
N PHE A 61 -7.84 10.69 -13.29
CA PHE A 61 -8.27 12.08 -13.06
C PHE A 61 -9.78 12.31 -13.19
N HIS A 62 -10.54 11.34 -13.70
CA HIS A 62 -11.97 11.48 -13.97
C HIS A 62 -12.83 10.48 -13.19
N TYR A 63 -12.29 9.28 -12.94
CA TYR A 63 -13.03 8.16 -12.38
C TYR A 63 -12.42 7.68 -11.07
N PRO A 64 -13.03 7.98 -9.91
CA PRO A 64 -12.49 7.61 -8.60
C PRO A 64 -12.44 6.08 -8.39
N ALA A 65 -13.25 5.30 -9.10
CA ALA A 65 -13.17 3.85 -9.06
C ALA A 65 -11.85 3.33 -9.66
N ILE A 66 -11.45 3.87 -10.81
CA ILE A 66 -10.18 3.50 -11.47
C ILE A 66 -9.01 3.93 -10.59
N TYR A 67 -9.08 5.17 -10.07
CA TYR A 67 -8.13 5.69 -9.07
C TYR A 67 -7.89 4.69 -7.93
N MET A 68 -8.95 4.27 -7.24
CA MET A 68 -8.82 3.36 -6.11
C MET A 68 -8.35 1.96 -6.48
N ILE A 69 -8.77 1.43 -7.63
CA ILE A 69 -8.32 0.11 -8.09
C ILE A 69 -6.82 0.15 -8.40
N SER A 70 -6.34 1.16 -9.11
CA SER A 70 -4.90 1.33 -9.38
C SER A 70 -4.07 1.40 -8.10
N HIS A 71 -4.56 2.08 -7.04
CA HIS A 71 -3.88 2.09 -5.73
C HIS A 71 -3.66 0.69 -5.18
N TYR A 72 -4.70 -0.15 -5.23
CA TYR A 72 -4.58 -1.55 -4.81
C TYR A 72 -3.56 -2.31 -5.64
N LEU A 73 -3.63 -2.18 -6.96
CA LEU A 73 -2.75 -2.91 -7.87
C LEU A 73 -1.28 -2.51 -7.68
N VAL A 74 -0.98 -1.22 -7.53
CA VAL A 74 0.38 -0.71 -7.26
C VAL A 74 0.89 -1.21 -5.90
N TYR A 75 0.09 -1.09 -4.84
CA TYR A 75 0.48 -1.53 -3.50
C TYR A 75 0.69 -3.06 -3.45
N PHE A 76 -0.22 -3.84 -4.05
CA PHE A 76 -0.08 -5.30 -4.11
C PHE A 76 1.12 -5.74 -4.96
N SER A 77 1.42 -5.05 -6.05
CA SER A 77 2.66 -5.29 -6.81
C SER A 77 3.88 -5.19 -5.91
N GLY A 78 3.93 -4.14 -5.09
CA GLY A 78 4.94 -3.99 -4.06
C GLY A 78 4.96 -5.15 -3.07
N ILE A 79 3.81 -5.53 -2.51
CA ILE A 79 3.70 -6.65 -1.57
C ILE A 79 4.26 -7.94 -2.17
N PHE A 80 3.92 -8.28 -3.42
CA PHE A 80 4.40 -9.50 -4.06
C PHE A 80 5.93 -9.49 -4.25
N VAL A 81 6.49 -8.36 -4.69
CA VAL A 81 7.94 -8.16 -4.83
C VAL A 81 8.62 -8.27 -3.46
N GLY A 82 8.13 -7.51 -2.48
CA GLY A 82 8.56 -7.53 -1.08
C GLY A 82 8.62 -8.93 -0.51
N TYR A 83 7.49 -9.63 -0.59
CA TYR A 83 7.32 -10.99 -0.06
C TYR A 83 8.29 -11.98 -0.70
N LYS A 84 8.53 -11.91 -2.01
CA LYS A 84 9.34 -12.91 -2.72
C LYS A 84 10.84 -12.67 -2.50
N TYR A 85 11.30 -11.42 -2.60
CA TYR A 85 12.72 -11.12 -2.78
C TYR A 85 13.41 -10.53 -1.54
N PHE A 86 12.65 -10.01 -0.57
CA PHE A 86 13.24 -9.27 0.55
C PHE A 86 12.93 -9.89 1.91
N LYS A 87 13.75 -9.52 2.89
CA LYS A 87 13.58 -9.89 4.30
C LYS A 87 13.42 -8.63 5.15
N GLY A 88 12.19 -8.35 5.53
CA GLY A 88 11.84 -7.24 6.42
C GLY A 88 11.59 -7.69 7.85
N ASP A 89 11.40 -6.71 8.73
CA ASP A 89 11.05 -6.88 10.13
C ASP A 89 9.76 -6.09 10.49
N GLU A 90 9.44 -5.99 11.78
CA GLU A 90 8.29 -5.22 12.24
C GLU A 90 8.40 -3.72 11.92
N ILE A 91 9.62 -3.18 11.78
CA ILE A 91 9.84 -1.77 11.40
C ILE A 91 9.53 -1.58 9.92
N SER A 92 10.01 -2.47 9.05
CA SER A 92 9.62 -2.47 7.63
C SER A 92 8.11 -2.57 7.47
N LEU A 93 7.45 -3.40 8.29
CA LEU A 93 5.99 -3.51 8.28
C LEU A 93 5.33 -2.19 8.67
N ALA A 94 5.74 -1.60 9.79
CA ALA A 94 5.18 -0.33 10.26
C ALA A 94 5.36 0.78 9.22
N LEU A 95 6.54 0.90 8.62
CA LEU A 95 6.82 1.88 7.55
C LEU A 95 6.00 1.58 6.29
N GLY A 96 5.83 0.31 5.93
CA GLY A 96 5.07 -0.12 4.76
C GLY A 96 3.57 0.15 4.84
N LEU A 97 3.01 0.28 6.06
CA LEU A 97 1.60 0.59 6.29
C LEU A 97 1.30 2.11 6.24
N ILE A 98 2.30 2.98 6.38
CA ILE A 98 2.10 4.44 6.38
C ILE A 98 1.53 4.94 5.04
N PRO A 99 2.10 4.60 3.87
CA PRO A 99 1.62 5.12 2.59
C PRO A 99 0.13 4.87 2.31
N PRO A 100 -0.42 3.65 2.39
CA PRO A 100 -1.84 3.44 2.14
C PRO A 100 -2.69 4.22 3.13
N ILE A 101 -2.36 4.27 4.41
CA ILE A 101 -3.15 5.04 5.39
C ILE A 101 -3.15 6.53 5.02
N LEU A 102 -1.99 7.09 4.71
CA LEU A 102 -1.82 8.50 4.38
C LEU A 102 -2.64 8.90 3.15
N TRP A 103 -2.53 8.14 2.06
CA TRP A 103 -3.20 8.45 0.79
C TRP A 103 -4.71 8.25 0.80
N HIS A 104 -5.22 7.54 1.81
CA HIS A 104 -6.65 7.42 2.07
C HIS A 104 -7.20 8.55 2.95
N LEU A 105 -6.37 9.42 3.53
CA LEU A 105 -6.86 10.61 4.22
C LEU A 105 -7.45 11.62 3.22
N PRO A 106 -8.54 12.34 3.57
CA PRO A 106 -9.29 13.16 2.60
C PRO A 106 -8.44 14.14 1.78
N TYR A 107 -7.56 14.88 2.45
CA TYR A 107 -6.70 15.87 1.79
C TYR A 107 -5.69 15.24 0.83
N PHE A 108 -4.99 14.18 1.26
CA PHE A 108 -3.99 13.50 0.45
C PHE A 108 -4.62 12.73 -0.71
N PHE A 109 -5.81 12.14 -0.48
CA PHE A 109 -6.63 11.55 -1.52
C PHE A 109 -6.93 12.57 -2.63
N ALA A 110 -7.39 13.77 -2.27
CA ALA A 110 -7.69 14.82 -3.23
C ALA A 110 -6.43 15.32 -3.97
N LEU A 111 -5.29 15.41 -3.28
CA LEU A 111 -4.01 15.81 -3.91
C LEU A 111 -3.55 14.81 -4.96
N GLY A 112 -3.53 13.52 -4.61
CA GLY A 112 -3.18 12.44 -5.53
C GLY A 112 -4.13 12.38 -6.71
N ALA A 113 -5.42 12.61 -6.47
CA ALA A 113 -6.46 12.64 -7.50
C ALA A 113 -6.30 13.79 -8.49
N ALA A 114 -5.89 14.97 -8.04
CA ALA A 114 -5.94 16.21 -8.84
C ALA A 114 -4.66 16.54 -9.62
N PHE A 115 -3.49 16.12 -9.13
CA PHE A 115 -2.21 16.61 -9.64
C PHE A 115 -1.25 15.47 -10.02
N ALA A 116 -0.73 15.49 -11.25
CA ALA A 116 0.22 14.50 -11.74
C ALA A 116 1.49 14.38 -10.89
N THR A 117 2.00 15.47 -10.31
CA THR A 117 3.16 15.39 -9.42
C THR A 117 2.86 14.58 -8.15
N TYR A 118 1.69 14.80 -7.54
CA TYR A 118 1.29 14.07 -6.34
C TYR A 118 0.89 12.63 -6.68
N ARG A 119 0.34 12.37 -7.87
CA ARG A 119 0.12 11.04 -8.44
C ARG A 119 1.39 10.19 -8.44
N VAL A 120 2.46 10.71 -9.03
CA VAL A 120 3.74 9.99 -9.12
C VAL A 120 4.30 9.71 -7.73
N ILE A 121 4.23 10.69 -6.81
CA ILE A 121 4.65 10.48 -5.42
C ILE A 121 3.81 9.41 -4.74
N LEU A 122 2.49 9.41 -4.97
CA LEU A 122 1.57 8.41 -4.46
C LEU A 122 1.94 7.01 -4.95
N GLU A 123 2.11 6.82 -6.25
CA GLU A 123 2.43 5.51 -6.82
C GLU A 123 3.78 4.98 -6.32
N ILE A 124 4.80 5.84 -6.29
CA ILE A 124 6.12 5.47 -5.76
C ILE A 124 6.02 5.09 -4.29
N THR A 125 5.34 5.88 -3.47
CA THR A 125 5.24 5.62 -2.03
C THR A 125 4.36 4.40 -1.73
N LEU A 126 3.30 4.14 -2.50
CA LEU A 126 2.54 2.91 -2.42
C LEU A 126 3.37 1.69 -2.83
N LEU A 127 4.10 1.76 -3.94
CA LEU A 127 4.94 0.65 -4.39
C LEU A 127 6.02 0.33 -3.35
N VAL A 128 6.74 1.34 -2.86
CA VAL A 128 7.77 1.18 -1.82
C VAL A 128 7.14 0.68 -0.52
N GLY A 129 5.99 1.24 -0.12
CA GLY A 129 5.26 0.81 1.06
C GLY A 129 4.84 -0.66 0.97
N GLY A 130 4.37 -1.08 -0.20
CA GLY A 130 4.03 -2.47 -0.49
C GLY A 130 5.24 -3.38 -0.40
N ILE A 131 6.39 -3.00 -0.97
CA ILE A 131 7.64 -3.76 -0.87
C ILE A 131 8.03 -3.96 0.60
N LEU A 132 8.00 -2.87 1.40
CA LEU A 132 8.33 -2.91 2.81
C LEU A 132 7.38 -3.82 3.59
N ALA A 133 6.06 -3.65 3.42
CA ALA A 133 5.06 -4.49 4.09
C ALA A 133 5.20 -5.96 3.68
N GLY A 134 5.31 -6.23 2.39
CA GLY A 134 5.46 -7.57 1.82
C GLY A 134 6.70 -8.29 2.34
N SER A 135 7.83 -7.58 2.46
CA SER A 135 9.09 -8.14 2.95
C SER A 135 9.00 -8.68 4.38
N SER A 136 8.07 -8.16 5.19
CA SER A 136 7.88 -8.54 6.58
C SER A 136 6.89 -9.68 6.79
N ILE A 137 5.99 -9.94 5.83
CA ILE A 137 4.88 -10.91 5.97
C ILE A 137 5.38 -12.31 6.37
N LYS A 138 6.55 -12.76 5.89
CA LYS A 138 7.10 -14.08 6.25
C LYS A 138 7.55 -14.17 7.71
N TYR A 139 8.00 -13.06 8.28
CA TYR A 139 8.77 -13.02 9.52
C TYR A 139 7.95 -12.55 10.72
N VAL A 140 6.83 -11.88 10.49
CA VAL A 140 5.93 -11.48 11.57
C VAL A 140 5.06 -12.63 12.07
N LYS A 141 4.65 -12.53 13.34
CA LYS A 141 3.83 -13.55 14.01
C LYS A 141 2.45 -13.66 13.36
N PHE A 142 1.88 -14.88 13.35
CA PHE A 142 0.61 -15.16 12.67
C PHE A 142 -0.54 -14.26 13.16
N TYR A 143 -0.69 -14.08 14.47
CA TYR A 143 -1.75 -13.22 15.01
C TYR A 143 -1.67 -11.78 14.46
N LEU A 144 -0.46 -11.23 14.29
CA LEU A 144 -0.29 -9.89 13.76
C LEU A 144 -0.73 -9.82 12.29
N LYS A 145 -0.49 -10.87 11.50
CA LYS A 145 -0.99 -10.95 10.11
C LYS A 145 -2.51 -10.91 10.06
N VAL A 146 -3.17 -11.71 10.91
CA VAL A 146 -4.63 -11.78 11.00
C VAL A 146 -5.20 -10.44 11.47
N THR A 147 -4.62 -9.84 12.50
CA THR A 147 -5.04 -8.53 13.01
C THR A 147 -4.89 -7.45 11.95
N LEU A 148 -3.75 -7.38 11.26
CA LEU A 148 -3.54 -6.38 10.21
C LEU A 148 -4.46 -6.58 9.01
N PHE A 149 -4.72 -7.84 8.63
CA PHE A 149 -5.69 -8.16 7.59
C PHE A 149 -7.11 -7.70 7.98
N ALA A 150 -7.53 -7.97 9.22
CA ALA A 150 -8.83 -7.52 9.73
C ALA A 150 -8.93 -5.98 9.81
N LEU A 151 -7.87 -5.31 10.26
CA LEU A 151 -7.81 -3.85 10.31
C LEU A 151 -7.83 -3.21 8.92
N TRP A 152 -7.14 -3.81 7.94
CA TRP A 152 -7.20 -3.37 6.55
C TRP A 152 -8.63 -3.51 5.98
N MET A 153 -9.25 -4.69 6.14
CA MET A 153 -10.64 -4.90 5.70
C MET A 153 -11.60 -3.89 6.34
N LEU A 154 -11.43 -3.60 7.63
CA LEU A 154 -12.26 -2.64 8.36
C LEU A 154 -12.04 -1.19 7.88
N GLY A 155 -10.78 -0.78 7.71
CA GLY A 155 -10.42 0.57 7.26
C GLY A 155 -10.96 0.87 5.87
N ASP A 156 -10.73 -0.04 4.92
CA ASP A 156 -11.19 0.15 3.55
C ASP A 156 -12.70 -0.02 3.41
N SER A 157 -13.35 -0.86 4.23
CA SER A 157 -14.82 -0.92 4.29
C SER A 157 -15.41 0.39 4.83
N ALA A 158 -14.80 0.99 5.86
CA ALA A 158 -15.21 2.29 6.36
C ALA A 158 -15.08 3.37 5.29
N LEU A 159 -13.95 3.38 4.56
CA LEU A 159 -13.75 4.31 3.45
C LEU A 159 -14.75 4.08 2.31
N ALA A 160 -15.01 2.83 1.94
CA ALA A 160 -15.99 2.47 0.92
C ALA A 160 -17.39 2.96 1.31
N ILE A 161 -17.79 2.82 2.57
CA ILE A 161 -19.07 3.37 3.07
C ILE A 161 -19.09 4.88 2.95
N ILE A 162 -18.02 5.58 3.34
CA ILE A 162 -17.89 7.04 3.21
C ILE A 162 -18.07 7.47 1.74
N PHE A 163 -17.54 6.71 0.79
CA PHE A 163 -17.70 6.96 -0.65
C PHE A 163 -19.12 6.67 -1.12
N ILE A 164 -19.75 5.57 -0.68
CA ILE A 164 -21.12 5.19 -1.02
C ILE A 164 -22.12 6.26 -0.57
N VAL A 165 -21.95 6.81 0.63
CA VAL A 165 -22.80 7.91 1.13
C VAL A 165 -22.45 9.27 0.52
N SER A 166 -21.56 9.32 -0.48
CA SER A 166 -21.16 10.53 -1.19
C SER A 166 -20.64 11.63 -0.27
N SER A 167 -19.84 11.27 0.75
CA SER A 167 -19.40 12.23 1.76
C SER A 167 -18.64 13.41 1.14
N PRO A 168 -19.03 14.67 1.44
CA PRO A 168 -18.40 15.85 0.85
C PRO A 168 -16.91 15.96 1.10
N ILE A 169 -16.41 15.37 2.20
CA ILE A 169 -15.01 15.47 2.63
C ILE A 169 -14.03 14.87 1.63
N TYR A 170 -14.45 13.95 0.76
CA TYR A 170 -13.62 13.35 -0.30
C TYR A 170 -13.87 13.94 -1.70
N SER A 171 -14.60 15.04 -1.78
CA SER A 171 -15.07 15.61 -3.05
C SER A 171 -14.60 17.05 -3.26
N ASN A 172 -14.92 17.57 -4.45
CA ASN A 172 -14.72 18.95 -4.83
C ASN A 172 -15.49 19.98 -3.98
N VAL A 173 -16.43 19.53 -3.15
CA VAL A 173 -17.13 20.39 -2.19
C VAL A 173 -16.24 20.80 -1.02
N ALA A 174 -15.41 19.88 -0.50
CA ALA A 174 -14.47 20.18 0.58
C ALA A 174 -13.11 20.65 0.04
N TYR A 175 -12.70 20.14 -1.12
CA TYR A 175 -11.42 20.46 -1.76
C TYR A 175 -11.67 20.87 -3.21
N ASN A 176 -11.81 22.17 -3.49
CA ASN A 176 -12.18 22.68 -4.82
C ASN A 176 -11.27 22.22 -5.98
N PHE A 177 -10.04 21.79 -5.68
CA PHE A 177 -9.11 21.24 -6.67
C PHE A 177 -9.33 19.74 -6.97
N SER A 178 -10.11 19.02 -6.15
CA SER A 178 -10.44 17.63 -6.39
C SER A 178 -11.27 17.51 -7.68
N PRO A 179 -10.97 16.55 -8.56
CA PRO A 179 -11.75 16.38 -9.79
C PRO A 179 -13.08 15.65 -9.56
N TYR A 180 -13.30 15.07 -8.38
CA TYR A 180 -14.46 14.22 -8.13
C TYR A 180 -15.60 15.00 -7.47
N SER A 181 -16.79 14.94 -8.07
CA SER A 181 -18.02 15.38 -7.42
C SER A 181 -18.52 14.33 -6.42
N PRO A 182 -19.37 14.70 -5.44
CA PRO A 182 -19.97 13.72 -4.53
C PRO A 182 -20.66 12.56 -5.27
N SER A 183 -21.32 12.85 -6.39
CA SER A 183 -22.05 11.86 -7.18
C SER A 183 -21.16 10.82 -7.88
N SER A 184 -19.87 11.07 -8.05
CA SER A 184 -18.94 10.10 -8.66
C SER A 184 -18.30 9.16 -7.63
N LEU A 185 -18.37 9.46 -6.34
CA LEU A 185 -17.77 8.64 -5.29
C LEU A 185 -18.44 7.27 -5.06
N PRO A 186 -19.78 7.11 -5.15
CA PRO A 186 -20.41 5.84 -4.82
C PRO A 186 -19.92 4.64 -5.62
N ILE A 187 -19.64 4.84 -6.91
CA ILE A 187 -19.12 3.75 -7.75
C ILE A 187 -17.72 3.31 -7.32
N ALA A 188 -16.90 4.23 -6.79
CA ALA A 188 -15.61 3.89 -6.20
C ALA A 188 -15.78 3.07 -4.93
N GLY A 189 -16.68 3.48 -4.04
CA GLY A 189 -16.98 2.72 -2.82
C GLY A 189 -17.49 1.31 -3.12
N VAL A 190 -18.38 1.14 -4.10
CA VAL A 190 -18.84 -0.18 -4.56
C VAL A 190 -17.69 -1.00 -5.15
N ALA A 191 -16.87 -0.41 -6.02
CA ALA A 191 -15.72 -1.09 -6.63
C ALA A 191 -14.72 -1.57 -5.56
N MET A 192 -14.39 -0.73 -4.58
CA MET A 192 -13.55 -1.08 -3.44
C MET A 192 -14.15 -2.25 -2.66
N PHE A 193 -15.44 -2.18 -2.32
CA PHE A 193 -16.15 -3.23 -1.58
C PHE A 193 -16.08 -4.58 -2.30
N ILE A 194 -16.32 -4.60 -3.62
CA ILE A 194 -16.21 -5.82 -4.43
C ILE A 194 -14.77 -6.33 -4.43
N ALA A 195 -13.78 -5.47 -4.71
CA ALA A 195 -12.38 -5.86 -4.78
C ALA A 195 -11.88 -6.49 -3.47
N MET A 196 -12.20 -5.88 -2.33
CA MET A 196 -11.88 -6.41 -1.00
C MET A 196 -12.52 -7.77 -0.74
N ASN A 197 -13.80 -7.94 -1.06
CA ASN A 197 -14.51 -9.20 -0.81
C ASN A 197 -14.02 -10.34 -1.72
N VAL A 198 -13.69 -10.05 -2.98
CA VAL A 198 -13.05 -11.03 -3.88
C VAL A 198 -11.69 -11.45 -3.31
N PHE A 199 -10.89 -10.50 -2.83
CA PHE A 199 -9.60 -10.80 -2.21
C PHE A 199 -9.76 -11.59 -0.90
N LEU A 200 -10.73 -11.24 -0.06
CA LEU A 200 -11.07 -12.01 1.15
C LEU A 200 -11.45 -13.46 0.80
N GLY A 201 -12.32 -13.64 -0.19
CA GLY A 201 -12.69 -14.98 -0.69
C GLY A 201 -11.48 -15.78 -1.16
N TYR A 202 -10.55 -15.14 -1.89
CA TYR A 202 -9.29 -15.75 -2.30
C TYR A 202 -8.42 -16.17 -1.11
N VAL A 203 -8.24 -15.29 -0.11
CA VAL A 203 -7.43 -15.57 1.09
C VAL A 203 -8.03 -16.72 1.90
N ILE A 204 -9.35 -16.71 2.11
CA ILE A 204 -10.06 -17.78 2.82
C ILE A 204 -9.92 -19.10 2.05
N ALA A 205 -10.16 -19.11 0.73
CA ALA A 205 -10.04 -20.31 -0.08
C ALA A 205 -8.60 -20.89 -0.03
N LYS A 206 -7.58 -20.03 -0.07
CA LYS A 206 -6.18 -20.45 0.06
C LYS A 206 -5.87 -21.00 1.46
N TYR A 207 -6.42 -20.39 2.50
CA TYR A 207 -6.24 -20.85 3.87
C TYR A 207 -6.90 -22.20 4.10
N ILE A 208 -8.16 -22.37 3.68
CA ILE A 208 -8.89 -23.65 3.74
C ILE A 208 -8.14 -24.71 2.96
N LYS A 209 -7.71 -24.42 1.72
CA LYS A 209 -6.89 -25.35 0.94
C LYS A 209 -5.60 -25.72 1.68
N GLY A 210 -4.93 -24.77 2.32
CA GLY A 210 -3.74 -25.05 3.12
C GLY A 210 -3.98 -25.97 4.32
N ILE A 211 -5.22 -26.07 4.81
CA ILE A 211 -5.63 -26.99 5.88
C ILE A 211 -6.07 -28.34 5.32
N VAL A 212 -6.76 -28.35 4.17
CA VAL A 212 -7.44 -29.53 3.62
C VAL A 212 -6.62 -30.26 2.53
N GLY A 213 -5.68 -29.60 1.85
CA GLY A 213 -4.84 -30.12 0.75
C GLY A 213 -4.88 -29.29 -0.54
#